data_AF-A0A9P6BFQ8-F1
#
_entry.id   AF-A0A9P6BFQ8-F1
#
_cell.length_a   1.000
_cell.length_b   1.000
_cell.length_c   1.000
_cell.angle_alpha   90.00
_cell.angle_beta   90.00
_cell.angle_gamma   90.00
#
_symmetry.space_group_name_H-M   'P 1'
#
loop_
_entity.id
_entity.type
_entity.pdbx_description
1 polymer ?
#
loop_
_entity_poly.entity_id
_entity_poly.type
_entity_poly.pdbx_seq_one_letter_code
_entity_poly.pdbx_strand_id
1 'polypeptide(L)'
;MPDTAESISLFVSLSCISVMSVLFGRKTAGTKLRSINYARGLVVALYIVSWLFSVMAAMLVQTNNYNLLSCELSIFTCIALYAESKVIIYLFLIERVHIVTAVGVSRWNSFLFKFNMLMLTPYFGIGVLAVVYRVAYIQKDGPDAGHCHIGLFKPASIPFIVYDILISSWLTALFLKALLSSTSLLQGPTKSKLRDVARRTLLGSFLALILSCANIATLVYFEGNERGLMCLATCTMDVTLNAITIHWVTSRGHSSSSRGGSTNIERTSQQRPHYPMHGIEKQVSPLESHISVSIESYVEEYHQLNMANKYPSSSSQYNHIE
;
A
#
# COMPACT_ATOMS: atom_id res chain seq x y z
N MET A 1 -38.37 -9.07 -2.62
CA MET A 1 -37.59 -8.65 -1.43
C MET A 1 -36.13 -8.77 -1.82
N PRO A 2 -35.25 -7.84 -1.43
CA PRO A 2 -33.83 -7.99 -1.75
C PRO A 2 -33.30 -9.25 -1.08
N ASP A 3 -32.49 -10.01 -1.82
CA ASP A 3 -31.87 -11.21 -1.27
C ASP A 3 -30.90 -10.81 -0.15
N THR A 4 -30.71 -11.70 0.83
CA THR A 4 -29.75 -11.48 1.92
C THR A 4 -28.35 -11.18 1.39
N ALA A 5 -27.96 -11.82 0.29
CA ALA A 5 -26.67 -11.59 -0.37
C ALA A 5 -26.53 -10.19 -1.00
N GLU A 6 -27.61 -9.68 -1.60
CA GLU A 6 -27.65 -8.32 -2.17
C GLU A 6 -27.50 -7.27 -1.06
N SER A 7 -28.24 -7.45 0.04
CA SER A 7 -28.18 -6.59 1.22
C SER A 7 -26.77 -6.56 1.83
N ILE A 8 -26.11 -7.72 1.95
CA ILE A 8 -24.74 -7.82 2.46
C ILE A 8 -23.76 -7.12 1.51
N SER A 9 -23.82 -7.37 0.20
CA SER A 9 -22.94 -6.77 -0.79
C SER A 9 -23.04 -5.23 -0.81
N LEU A 10 -24.28 -4.72 -0.70
CA LEU A 10 -24.55 -3.28 -0.66
C LEU A 10 -24.03 -2.65 0.65
N PHE A 11 -24.25 -3.30 1.80
CA PHE A 11 -23.71 -2.85 3.08
C PHE A 11 -22.17 -2.80 3.09
N VAL A 12 -21.53 -3.83 2.52
CA VAL A 12 -20.06 -3.87 2.35
C VAL A 12 -19.60 -2.69 1.50
N SER A 13 -20.23 -2.47 0.35
CA SER A 13 -19.84 -1.39 -0.56
C SER A 13 -19.99 0.00 0.07
N LEU A 14 -21.12 0.28 0.74
CA LEU A 14 -21.35 1.55 1.45
C LEU A 14 -20.35 1.77 2.60
N SER A 15 -20.01 0.72 3.33
CA SER A 15 -18.99 0.77 4.37
C SER A 15 -17.63 1.10 3.77
N CYS A 16 -17.26 0.48 2.65
CA CYS A 16 -16.00 0.75 1.94
C CYS A 16 -15.93 2.21 1.45
N ILE A 17 -17.01 2.73 0.85
CA ILE A 17 -17.11 4.14 0.41
C ILE A 17 -16.85 5.09 1.59
N SER A 18 -17.52 4.86 2.71
CA SER A 18 -17.41 5.70 3.90
C SER A 18 -15.98 5.69 4.47
N VAL A 19 -15.39 4.50 4.60
CA VAL A 19 -14.01 4.34 5.09
C VAL A 19 -13.02 5.02 4.13
N MET A 20 -13.10 4.78 2.82
CA MET A 20 -12.19 5.39 1.86
C MET A 20 -12.28 6.92 1.85
N SER A 21 -13.49 7.47 1.95
CA SER A 21 -13.70 8.92 2.01
C SER A 21 -13.04 9.54 3.25
N VAL A 22 -13.17 8.90 4.41
CA VAL A 22 -12.54 9.35 5.66
C VAL A 22 -11.02 9.22 5.59
N LEU A 23 -10.49 8.09 5.08
CA LEU A 23 -9.06 7.87 4.96
C LEU A 23 -8.41 8.86 3.99
N PHE A 24 -9.06 9.11 2.86
CA PHE A 24 -8.63 10.11 1.88
C PHE A 24 -8.61 11.51 2.51
N GLY A 25 -9.69 11.93 3.17
CA GLY A 25 -9.77 13.23 3.82
C GLY A 25 -8.71 13.43 4.91
N ARG A 26 -8.47 12.40 5.74
CA ARG A 26 -7.40 12.44 6.76
C ARG A 26 -6.00 12.53 6.16
N LYS A 27 -5.78 11.93 4.99
CA LYS A 27 -4.46 11.90 4.32
C LYS A 27 -4.17 13.22 3.59
N THR A 28 -5.18 13.84 3.01
CA THR A 28 -5.06 15.06 2.20
C THR A 28 -5.19 16.34 3.04
N ALA A 29 -5.75 16.27 4.25
CA ALA A 29 -5.82 17.40 5.18
C ALA A 29 -4.43 17.99 5.46
N GLY A 30 -4.17 19.19 4.93
CA GLY A 30 -2.96 19.99 5.18
C GLY A 30 -1.79 19.80 4.20
N THR A 31 -1.95 19.03 3.11
CA THR A 31 -0.89 18.88 2.09
C THR A 31 -1.09 19.79 0.89
N LYS A 32 -0.05 20.54 0.51
CA LYS A 32 -0.02 21.27 -0.78
C LYS A 32 0.20 20.26 -1.90
N LEU A 33 -0.76 20.13 -2.82
CA LEU A 33 -0.74 19.17 -3.95
C LEU A 33 0.51 19.24 -4.85
N ARG A 34 1.25 20.35 -4.82
CA ARG A 34 2.35 20.65 -5.72
C ARG A 34 3.68 19.93 -5.39
N SER A 35 3.82 19.30 -4.23
CA SER A 35 5.06 18.63 -3.79
C SER A 35 4.84 17.14 -3.42
N ILE A 36 4.05 16.42 -4.21
CA ILE A 36 3.73 15.01 -3.94
C ILE A 36 4.89 14.11 -4.39
N ASN A 37 5.48 13.38 -3.44
CA ASN A 37 6.40 12.28 -3.71
C ASN A 37 5.68 11.14 -4.45
N TYR A 38 6.39 10.44 -5.35
CA TYR A 38 5.81 9.34 -6.15
C TYR A 38 5.08 8.29 -5.29
N ALA A 39 5.70 7.82 -4.19
CA ALA A 39 5.08 6.87 -3.26
C ALA A 39 3.78 7.40 -2.61
N ARG A 40 3.69 8.70 -2.32
CA ARG A 40 2.45 9.32 -1.82
C ARG A 40 1.39 9.42 -2.91
N GLY A 41 1.80 9.73 -4.13
CA GLY A 41 0.93 9.75 -5.30
C GLY A 41 0.25 8.40 -5.52
N LEU A 42 1.00 7.29 -5.41
CA LEU A 42 0.45 5.93 -5.52
C LEU A 42 -0.58 5.62 -4.43
N VAL A 43 -0.35 6.03 -3.17
CA VAL A 43 -1.32 5.84 -2.08
C VAL A 43 -2.60 6.65 -2.33
N VAL A 44 -2.47 7.88 -2.83
CA VAL A 44 -3.63 8.72 -3.17
C VAL A 44 -4.40 8.12 -4.35
N ALA A 45 -3.69 7.67 -5.39
CA ALA A 45 -4.30 6.98 -6.53
C ALA A 45 -5.06 5.73 -6.08
N LEU A 46 -4.48 4.92 -5.18
CA LEU A 46 -5.14 3.75 -4.61
C LEU A 46 -6.47 4.13 -3.94
N TYR A 47 -6.50 5.17 -3.10
CA TYR A 47 -7.76 5.61 -2.48
C TYR A 47 -8.82 6.03 -3.50
N ILE A 48 -8.43 6.73 -4.55
CA ILE A 48 -9.36 7.18 -5.60
C ILE A 48 -9.93 5.98 -6.35
N VAL A 49 -9.08 5.05 -6.78
CA VAL A 49 -9.51 3.83 -7.49
C VAL A 49 -10.39 2.96 -6.59
N SER A 50 -10.01 2.75 -5.32
CA SER A 50 -10.83 1.99 -4.36
C SER A 50 -12.19 2.63 -4.12
N TRP A 51 -12.24 3.95 -4.00
CA TRP A 51 -13.49 4.69 -3.83
C TRP A 51 -14.38 4.58 -5.08
N LEU A 52 -13.80 4.81 -6.26
CA LEU A 52 -14.51 4.67 -7.54
C LEU A 52 -15.07 3.25 -7.71
N PHE A 53 -14.25 2.23 -7.40
CA PHE A 53 -14.69 0.84 -7.47
C PHE A 53 -15.86 0.58 -6.52
N SER A 54 -15.78 1.03 -5.27
CA SER A 54 -16.86 0.83 -4.30
C SER A 54 -18.17 1.50 -4.73
N VAL A 55 -18.10 2.70 -5.34
CA VAL A 55 -19.28 3.41 -5.87
C VAL A 55 -19.86 2.66 -7.07
N MET A 56 -19.03 2.24 -8.03
CA MET A 56 -19.48 1.50 -9.19
C MET A 56 -20.07 0.14 -8.81
N ALA A 57 -19.45 -0.58 -7.89
CA ALA A 57 -19.96 -1.84 -7.36
C ALA A 57 -21.34 -1.66 -6.70
N ALA A 58 -21.52 -0.64 -5.87
CA ALA A 58 -22.82 -0.36 -5.23
C ALA A 58 -23.94 -0.07 -6.25
N MET A 59 -23.63 0.64 -7.33
CA MET A 59 -24.60 0.93 -8.41
C MET A 59 -24.90 -0.30 -9.27
N LEU A 60 -23.87 -1.09 -9.58
CA LEU A 60 -24.00 -2.29 -10.40
C LEU A 60 -24.71 -3.42 -9.66
N VAL A 61 -24.49 -3.60 -8.36
CA VAL A 61 -25.20 -4.59 -7.53
C VAL A 61 -26.72 -4.36 -7.54
N GLN A 62 -27.17 -3.10 -7.53
CA GLN A 62 -28.60 -2.78 -7.58
C GLN A 62 -29.23 -2.93 -8.98
N THR A 63 -28.41 -2.78 -10.03
CA THR A 63 -28.91 -2.73 -11.41
C THR A 63 -28.61 -3.99 -12.21
N ASN A 64 -27.85 -4.95 -11.67
CA ASN A 64 -27.42 -6.15 -12.42
C ASN A 64 -28.55 -7.15 -12.67
N ASN A 65 -29.60 -7.17 -11.85
CA ASN A 65 -30.69 -8.12 -11.97
C ASN A 65 -31.55 -7.76 -13.18
N TYR A 66 -31.87 -8.76 -14.02
CA TYR A 66 -32.67 -8.63 -15.24
C TYR A 66 -32.10 -7.68 -16.33
N ASN A 67 -30.92 -7.09 -16.13
CA ASN A 67 -30.32 -6.15 -17.09
C ASN A 67 -28.95 -6.64 -17.56
N LEU A 68 -28.90 -7.04 -18.84
CA LEU A 68 -27.68 -7.59 -19.43
C LEU A 68 -26.55 -6.56 -19.51
N LEU A 69 -26.88 -5.30 -19.77
CA LEU A 69 -25.89 -4.22 -19.86
C LEU A 69 -25.19 -4.03 -18.51
N SER A 70 -25.95 -3.94 -17.42
CA SER A 70 -25.39 -3.84 -16.08
C SER A 70 -24.59 -5.10 -15.69
N CYS A 71 -25.00 -6.28 -16.15
CA CYS A 71 -24.28 -7.52 -15.93
C CYS A 71 -22.91 -7.54 -16.64
N GLU A 72 -22.85 -7.11 -17.90
CA GLU A 72 -21.58 -6.98 -18.62
C GLU A 72 -20.69 -5.89 -18.00
N LEU A 73 -21.25 -4.73 -17.66
CA LEU A 73 -20.51 -3.65 -16.99
C LEU A 73 -19.94 -4.08 -15.64
N SER A 74 -20.63 -4.98 -14.93
CA SER A 74 -20.17 -5.59 -13.67
C SER A 74 -18.85 -6.33 -13.85
N ILE A 75 -18.77 -7.24 -14.83
CA ILE A 75 -17.53 -8.00 -15.07
C ILE A 75 -16.40 -7.11 -15.57
N PHE A 76 -16.69 -6.16 -16.47
CA PHE A 76 -15.68 -5.23 -16.98
C PHE A 76 -15.11 -4.34 -15.88
N THR A 77 -15.99 -3.76 -15.06
CA THR A 77 -15.61 -2.90 -13.94
C THR A 77 -14.80 -3.68 -12.92
N CYS A 78 -15.23 -4.90 -12.60
CA CYS A 78 -14.51 -5.79 -11.69
C CYS A 78 -13.08 -6.04 -12.20
N ILE A 79 -12.94 -6.56 -13.43
CA ILE A 79 -11.62 -6.87 -14.01
C ILE A 79 -10.73 -5.61 -14.08
N ALA A 80 -11.25 -4.51 -14.61
CA ALA A 80 -10.46 -3.30 -14.86
C ALA A 80 -9.99 -2.64 -13.56
N LEU A 81 -10.91 -2.34 -12.63
CA LEU A 81 -10.58 -1.63 -11.40
C LEU A 81 -9.81 -2.53 -10.41
N TYR A 82 -10.05 -3.85 -10.44
CA TYR A 82 -9.25 -4.79 -9.67
C TYR A 82 -7.82 -4.85 -10.18
N ALA A 83 -7.63 -5.01 -11.49
CA ALA A 83 -6.31 -5.03 -12.12
C ALA A 83 -5.56 -3.70 -11.89
N GLU A 84 -6.23 -2.57 -12.06
CA GLU A 84 -5.66 -1.25 -11.77
C GLU A 84 -5.21 -1.12 -10.32
N SER A 85 -6.06 -1.53 -9.37
CA SER A 85 -5.72 -1.52 -7.94
C SER A 85 -4.50 -2.38 -7.63
N LYS A 86 -4.41 -3.60 -8.20
CA LYS A 86 -3.25 -4.50 -8.02
C LYS A 86 -1.97 -3.90 -8.59
N VAL A 87 -2.02 -3.31 -9.78
CA VAL A 87 -0.88 -2.62 -10.39
C VAL A 87 -0.39 -1.49 -9.48
N ILE A 88 -1.29 -0.66 -8.94
CA ILE A 88 -0.93 0.42 -8.02
C ILE A 88 -0.27 -0.13 -6.74
N ILE A 89 -0.81 -1.21 -6.18
CA ILE A 89 -0.24 -1.87 -4.98
C ILE A 89 1.17 -2.41 -5.29
N TYR A 90 1.36 -3.09 -6.42
CA TYR A 90 2.67 -3.62 -6.81
C TYR A 90 3.69 -2.53 -7.06
N LEU A 91 3.31 -1.44 -7.76
CA LEU A 91 4.17 -0.27 -7.93
C LEU A 91 4.56 0.34 -6.58
N PHE A 92 3.62 0.41 -5.62
CA PHE A 92 3.89 0.89 -4.28
C PHE A 92 4.90 0.00 -3.54
N LEU A 93 4.73 -1.32 -3.61
CA LEU A 93 5.67 -2.27 -2.99
C LEU A 93 7.06 -2.20 -3.63
N ILE A 94 7.15 -2.10 -4.97
CA ILE A 94 8.42 -1.96 -5.69
C ILE A 94 9.13 -0.68 -5.30
N GLU A 95 8.43 0.47 -5.26
CA GLU A 95 9.02 1.74 -4.82
C GLU A 95 9.53 1.64 -3.38
N ARG A 96 8.79 0.97 -2.49
CA ARG A 96 9.21 0.75 -1.10
C ARG A 96 10.44 -0.15 -0.99
N VAL A 97 10.53 -1.22 -1.81
CA VAL A 97 11.74 -2.05 -1.90
C VAL A 97 12.92 -1.23 -2.39
N HIS A 98 12.72 -0.43 -3.44
CA HIS A 98 13.79 0.37 -4.05
C HIS A 98 14.39 1.38 -3.05
N ILE A 99 13.54 2.13 -2.33
CA ILE A 99 13.98 3.09 -1.31
C ILE A 99 14.82 2.42 -0.20
N VAL A 100 14.48 1.19 0.17
CA VAL A 100 15.17 0.46 1.25
C VAL A 100 16.46 -0.21 0.76
N THR A 101 16.52 -0.63 -0.50
CA THR A 101 17.65 -1.43 -1.03
C THR A 101 18.69 -0.62 -1.78
N ALA A 102 18.32 0.48 -2.42
CA ALA A 102 19.16 1.24 -3.33
C ALA A 102 19.19 2.72 -2.90
N VAL A 103 19.85 2.98 -1.78
CA VAL A 103 20.06 4.33 -1.23
C VAL A 103 20.94 5.14 -2.19
N GLY A 104 20.52 6.35 -2.59
CA GLY A 104 21.31 7.25 -3.45
C GLY A 104 21.41 6.88 -4.94
N VAL A 105 20.71 5.84 -5.42
CA VAL A 105 20.76 5.41 -6.83
C VAL A 105 19.50 5.84 -7.57
N SER A 106 19.64 6.45 -8.75
CA SER A 106 18.49 6.81 -9.61
C SER A 106 17.64 5.57 -9.98
N ARG A 107 16.31 5.72 -9.98
CA ARG A 107 15.33 4.64 -10.23
C ARG A 107 15.66 3.78 -11.43
N TRP A 108 15.98 4.41 -12.56
CA TRP A 108 16.28 3.74 -13.83
C TRP A 108 17.71 3.22 -13.92
N ASN A 109 18.53 3.37 -12.88
CA ASN A 109 19.87 2.80 -12.84
C ASN A 109 19.93 1.52 -12.00
N SER A 110 18.95 1.28 -11.12
CA SER A 110 18.89 0.06 -10.32
C SER A 110 18.42 -1.14 -11.16
N PHE A 111 19.27 -2.17 -11.25
CA PHE A 111 18.94 -3.43 -11.93
C PHE A 111 17.71 -4.10 -11.33
N LEU A 112 17.58 -4.09 -9.99
CA LEU A 112 16.45 -4.68 -9.28
C LEU A 112 15.13 -3.96 -9.62
N PHE A 113 15.15 -2.62 -9.75
CA PHE A 113 13.98 -1.85 -10.15
C PHE A 113 13.53 -2.18 -11.57
N LYS A 114 14.48 -2.24 -12.53
CA LYS A 114 14.19 -2.63 -13.93
C LYS A 114 13.60 -4.04 -14.02
N PHE A 115 14.17 -4.99 -13.27
CA PHE A 115 13.68 -6.37 -13.25
C PHE A 115 12.24 -6.43 -12.74
N ASN A 116 11.93 -5.76 -11.62
CA ASN A 116 10.56 -5.74 -11.10
C ASN A 116 9.57 -5.04 -12.04
N MET A 117 9.97 -3.96 -12.73
CA MET A 117 9.12 -3.31 -13.74
C MET A 117 8.89 -4.19 -14.97
N LEU A 118 9.93 -4.90 -15.43
CA LEU A 118 9.79 -5.89 -16.51
C LEU A 118 8.83 -7.00 -16.08
N MET A 119 8.94 -7.48 -14.84
CA MET A 119 8.05 -8.47 -14.28
C MET A 119 6.62 -7.95 -14.02
N LEU A 120 6.34 -6.65 -14.15
CA LEU A 120 4.97 -6.14 -14.11
C LEU A 120 4.33 -6.09 -15.50
N THR A 121 5.14 -6.12 -16.57
CA THR A 121 4.68 -5.94 -17.96
C THR A 121 3.67 -7.02 -18.40
N PRO A 122 3.86 -8.33 -18.10
CA PRO A 122 2.88 -9.36 -18.47
C PRO A 122 1.51 -9.19 -17.82
N TYR A 123 1.39 -8.43 -16.73
CA TYR A 123 0.10 -8.15 -16.07
C TYR A 123 -0.88 -7.46 -17.03
N PHE A 124 -0.38 -6.60 -17.93
CA PHE A 124 -1.20 -5.97 -18.96
C PHE A 124 -1.74 -7.01 -19.96
N GLY A 125 -0.90 -7.94 -20.42
CA GLY A 125 -1.32 -9.02 -21.33
C GLY A 125 -2.35 -9.95 -20.71
N ILE A 126 -2.17 -10.29 -19.42
CA ILE A 126 -3.13 -11.08 -18.66
C ILE A 126 -4.45 -10.33 -18.48
N GLY A 127 -4.42 -9.01 -18.24
CA GLY A 127 -5.61 -8.17 -18.19
C GLY A 127 -6.39 -8.17 -19.51
N VAL A 128 -5.69 -8.07 -20.64
CA VAL A 128 -6.31 -8.20 -21.98
C VAL A 128 -6.93 -9.58 -22.16
N LEU A 129 -6.24 -10.64 -21.74
CA LEU A 129 -6.73 -12.01 -21.81
C LEU A 129 -8.00 -12.19 -20.97
N ALA A 130 -8.02 -11.64 -19.75
CA ALA A 130 -9.18 -11.64 -18.86
C ALA A 130 -10.39 -10.94 -19.49
N VAL A 131 -10.16 -9.81 -20.19
CA VAL A 131 -11.21 -9.12 -20.93
C VAL A 131 -11.70 -9.97 -22.10
N VAL A 132 -10.83 -10.57 -22.91
CA VAL A 132 -11.26 -11.36 -24.08
C VAL A 132 -12.05 -12.61 -23.68
N TYR A 133 -11.61 -13.32 -22.64
CA TYR A 133 -12.19 -14.60 -22.18
C TYR A 133 -13.15 -14.43 -20.99
N ARG A 134 -13.74 -13.24 -20.84
CA ARG A 134 -14.82 -12.98 -19.89
C ARG A 134 -16.10 -13.72 -20.29
N VAL A 135 -16.91 -14.08 -19.30
CA VAL A 135 -18.27 -14.58 -19.51
C VAL A 135 -19.23 -13.84 -18.59
N ALA A 136 -20.36 -13.41 -19.14
CA ALA A 136 -21.45 -12.79 -18.40
C ALA A 136 -22.78 -13.21 -19.02
N TYR A 137 -23.69 -13.73 -18.20
CA TYR A 137 -25.04 -14.10 -18.65
C TYR A 137 -26.05 -13.97 -17.53
N ILE A 138 -27.32 -13.84 -17.91
CA ILE A 138 -28.44 -13.84 -16.97
C ILE A 138 -29.03 -15.24 -16.95
N GLN A 139 -29.13 -15.83 -15.75
CA GLN A 139 -29.75 -17.13 -15.57
C GLN A 139 -31.26 -17.00 -15.87
N LYS A 140 -31.77 -17.77 -16.83
CA LYS A 140 -33.19 -17.70 -17.26
C LYS A 140 -34.09 -18.69 -16.51
N ASP A 141 -33.53 -19.81 -16.07
CA ASP A 141 -34.28 -20.92 -15.49
C ASP A 141 -33.71 -21.31 -14.11
N GLY A 142 -34.59 -21.64 -13.16
CA GLY A 142 -34.24 -22.12 -11.83
C GLY A 142 -34.62 -21.18 -10.68
N PRO A 143 -34.23 -21.52 -9.43
CA PRO A 143 -34.50 -20.69 -8.25
C PRO A 143 -33.81 -19.33 -8.27
N ASP A 144 -32.78 -19.19 -9.12
CA ASP A 144 -31.96 -17.98 -9.29
C ASP A 144 -32.27 -17.24 -10.61
N ALA A 145 -33.45 -17.44 -11.19
CA ALA A 145 -33.84 -16.81 -12.44
C ALA A 145 -33.83 -15.27 -12.33
N GLY A 146 -33.20 -14.62 -13.32
CA GLY A 146 -33.05 -13.17 -13.38
C GLY A 146 -31.75 -12.61 -12.78
N HIS A 147 -30.96 -13.44 -12.08
CA HIS A 147 -29.68 -13.01 -11.53
C HIS A 147 -28.53 -13.04 -12.55
N CYS A 148 -27.62 -12.08 -12.43
CA CYS A 148 -26.42 -11.97 -13.23
C CYS A 148 -25.31 -12.90 -12.72
N HIS A 149 -24.82 -13.78 -13.59
CA HIS A 149 -23.65 -14.63 -13.35
C HIS A 149 -22.49 -14.13 -14.20
N ILE A 150 -21.33 -13.98 -13.56
CA ILE A 150 -20.11 -13.55 -14.24
C ILE A 150 -18.97 -14.50 -13.91
N GLY A 151 -17.97 -14.53 -14.79
CA GLY A 151 -16.77 -15.30 -14.55
C GLY A 151 -15.73 -15.14 -15.65
N LEU A 152 -14.64 -15.88 -15.49
CA LEU A 152 -13.56 -15.97 -16.47
C LEU A 152 -13.38 -17.43 -16.87
N PHE A 153 -13.24 -17.68 -18.18
CA PHE A 153 -12.90 -19.00 -18.65
C PHE A 153 -11.49 -19.43 -18.17
N LYS A 154 -11.31 -20.74 -17.98
CA LYS A 154 -10.04 -21.39 -17.59
C LYS A 154 -8.78 -20.85 -18.31
N PRO A 155 -8.76 -20.64 -19.64
CA PRO A 155 -7.60 -20.07 -20.34
C PRO A 155 -7.15 -18.68 -19.84
N ALA A 156 -8.04 -17.86 -19.27
CA ALA A 156 -7.65 -16.58 -18.66
C ALA A 156 -7.52 -16.66 -17.14
N SER A 157 -8.40 -17.41 -16.48
CA SER A 157 -8.39 -17.58 -15.03
C SER A 157 -7.09 -18.22 -14.52
N ILE A 158 -6.61 -19.29 -15.18
CA ILE A 158 -5.39 -20.00 -14.74
C ILE A 158 -4.15 -19.08 -14.84
N PRO A 159 -3.84 -18.42 -15.98
CA PRO A 159 -2.72 -17.49 -16.03
C PRO A 159 -2.84 -16.33 -15.05
N PHE A 160 -4.06 -15.79 -14.85
CA PHE A 160 -4.29 -14.72 -13.89
C PHE A 160 -3.91 -15.13 -12.47
N ILE A 161 -4.43 -16.28 -12.02
CA ILE A 161 -4.18 -16.82 -10.67
C ILE A 161 -2.70 -17.16 -10.47
N VAL A 162 -2.11 -17.92 -11.40
CA VAL A 162 -0.71 -18.35 -11.28
C VAL A 162 0.21 -17.15 -11.23
N TYR A 163 -0.03 -16.15 -12.08
CA TYR A 163 0.83 -14.98 -12.15
C TYR A 163 0.69 -14.07 -10.92
N ASP A 164 -0.52 -13.87 -10.40
CA ASP A 164 -0.74 -13.10 -9.17
C ASP A 164 -0.01 -13.73 -7.98
N ILE A 165 -0.06 -15.06 -7.83
CA ILE A 165 0.67 -15.78 -6.78
C ILE A 165 2.20 -15.64 -6.97
N LEU A 166 2.70 -15.78 -8.19
CA LEU A 166 4.14 -15.67 -8.47
C LEU A 166 4.68 -14.26 -8.18
N ILE A 167 4.00 -13.21 -8.65
CA ILE A 167 4.44 -11.82 -8.42
C ILE A 167 4.31 -11.44 -6.94
N SER A 168 3.19 -11.77 -6.30
CA SER A 168 2.95 -11.42 -4.91
C SER A 168 3.94 -12.11 -3.97
N SER A 169 4.25 -13.39 -4.20
CA SER A 169 5.28 -14.13 -3.45
C SER A 169 6.69 -13.57 -3.70
N TRP A 170 7.04 -13.26 -4.95
CA TRP A 170 8.33 -12.66 -5.31
C TRP A 170 8.54 -11.28 -4.64
N LEU A 171 7.57 -10.38 -4.79
CA LEU A 171 7.64 -9.04 -4.19
C LEU A 171 7.69 -9.12 -2.66
N THR A 172 6.97 -10.05 -2.06
CA THR A 172 7.03 -10.26 -0.60
C THR A 172 8.39 -10.78 -0.18
N ALA A 173 8.99 -11.73 -0.90
CA ALA A 173 10.33 -12.23 -0.61
C ALA A 173 11.39 -11.13 -0.72
N LEU A 174 11.32 -10.30 -1.77
CA LEU A 174 12.21 -9.14 -1.92
C LEU A 174 12.04 -8.15 -0.78
N PHE A 175 10.80 -7.90 -0.37
CA PHE A 175 10.51 -6.98 0.71
C PHE A 175 10.99 -7.49 2.07
N LEU A 176 10.75 -8.77 2.37
CA LEU A 176 11.27 -9.43 3.57
C LEU A 176 12.79 -9.42 3.57
N LYS A 177 13.44 -9.72 2.45
CA LYS A 177 14.89 -9.65 2.31
C LYS A 177 15.42 -8.22 2.53
N ALA A 178 14.79 -7.22 1.94
CA ALA A 178 15.15 -5.81 2.10
C ALA A 178 15.02 -5.36 3.57
N LEU A 179 13.93 -5.75 4.23
CA LEU A 179 13.69 -5.44 5.65
C LEU A 179 14.69 -6.16 6.57
N LEU A 180 14.96 -7.44 6.35
CA LEU A 180 15.93 -8.22 7.14
C LEU A 180 17.36 -7.68 6.96
N SER A 181 17.76 -7.38 5.71
CA SER A 181 19.07 -6.80 5.42
C SER A 181 19.24 -5.44 6.11
N SER A 182 18.21 -4.58 6.06
CA SER A 182 18.26 -3.28 6.73
C SER A 182 18.31 -3.42 8.25
N THR A 183 17.57 -4.38 8.80
CA THR A 183 17.58 -4.69 10.23
C THR A 183 18.97 -5.16 10.69
N SER A 184 19.68 -5.91 9.84
CA SER A 184 21.06 -6.33 10.10
C SER A 184 22.08 -5.18 10.03
N LEU A 185 21.87 -4.20 9.16
CA LEU A 185 22.76 -3.02 9.06
C LEU A 185 22.51 -1.98 10.15
N LEU A 186 21.30 -1.95 10.72
CA LEU A 186 20.86 -0.99 11.75
C LEU A 186 21.09 -1.48 13.18
N GLN A 187 22.14 -2.27 13.40
CA GLN A 187 22.53 -2.87 14.70
C GLN A 187 23.09 -1.83 15.71
N GLY A 188 22.67 -0.56 15.61
CA GLY A 188 23.01 0.56 16.49
C GLY A 188 21.91 0.93 17.50
N PRO A 189 22.16 1.91 18.40
CA PRO A 189 21.38 2.17 19.63
C PRO A 189 19.94 2.71 19.45
N THR A 190 19.48 3.03 18.23
CA THR A 190 18.09 3.46 17.90
C THR A 190 17.11 2.27 17.70
N LYS A 191 17.25 1.22 18.52
CA LYS A 191 16.65 -0.13 18.36
C LYS A 191 15.12 -0.22 18.35
N SER A 192 14.37 0.62 19.06
CA SER A 192 12.93 0.36 19.28
C SER A 192 12.03 0.92 18.18
N LYS A 193 12.16 2.21 17.87
CA LYS A 193 11.26 2.90 16.93
C LYS A 193 11.38 2.38 15.49
N LEU A 194 12.59 2.04 15.05
CA LEU A 194 12.82 1.56 13.69
C LEU A 194 12.36 0.10 13.51
N ARG A 195 12.50 -0.71 14.56
CA ARG A 195 12.00 -2.09 14.62
C ARG A 195 10.46 -2.14 14.61
N ASP A 196 9.80 -1.18 15.25
CA ASP A 196 8.34 -1.08 15.23
C ASP A 196 7.81 -0.76 13.83
N VAL A 197 8.48 0.13 13.09
CA VAL A 197 8.14 0.43 11.70
C VAL A 197 8.36 -0.81 10.82
N ALA A 198 9.51 -1.48 10.93
CA ALA A 198 9.79 -2.69 10.17
C ALA A 198 8.76 -3.81 10.46
N ARG A 199 8.41 -4.03 11.73
CA ARG A 199 7.39 -5.02 12.15
C ARG A 199 6.00 -4.69 11.59
N ARG A 200 5.58 -3.43 11.68
CA ARG A 200 4.28 -2.98 11.13
C ARG A 200 4.22 -3.21 9.63
N THR A 201 5.33 -2.95 8.96
CA THR A 201 5.46 -3.08 7.52
C THR A 201 5.46 -4.56 7.09
N LEU A 202 6.14 -5.43 7.83
CA LEU A 202 6.09 -6.89 7.63
C LEU A 202 4.67 -7.44 7.82
N LEU A 203 3.97 -7.02 8.88
CA LEU A 203 2.58 -7.41 9.10
C LEU A 203 1.68 -6.91 7.98
N GLY A 204 1.91 -5.69 7.47
CA GLY A 204 1.19 -5.16 6.32
C GLY A 204 1.36 -6.01 5.05
N SER A 205 2.59 -6.45 4.75
CA SER A 205 2.84 -7.33 3.60
C SER A 205 2.16 -8.69 3.75
N PHE A 206 2.19 -9.27 4.95
CA PHE A 206 1.51 -10.54 5.20
C PHE A 206 -0.02 -10.43 5.07
N LEU A 207 -0.60 -9.32 5.55
CA LEU A 207 -2.02 -9.03 5.35
C LEU A 207 -2.36 -8.86 3.87
N ALA A 208 -1.57 -8.09 3.12
CA ALA A 208 -1.78 -7.92 1.68
C ALA A 208 -1.73 -9.25 0.90
N LEU A 209 -0.82 -10.16 1.27
CA LEU A 209 -0.76 -11.50 0.71
C LEU A 209 -2.02 -12.31 1.01
N ILE A 210 -2.44 -12.37 2.28
CA ILE A 210 -3.63 -13.12 2.69
C ILE A 210 -4.85 -12.62 1.90
N LEU A 211 -5.00 -11.31 1.77
CA LEU A 211 -6.10 -10.69 1.05
C LEU A 211 -6.09 -11.08 -0.44
N SER A 212 -4.93 -11.09 -1.10
CA SER A 212 -4.79 -11.58 -2.48
C SER A 212 -5.17 -13.05 -2.61
N CYS A 213 -4.66 -13.90 -1.71
CA CYS A 213 -4.95 -15.33 -1.72
C CYS A 213 -6.43 -15.63 -1.48
N ALA A 214 -7.08 -14.88 -0.59
CA ALA A 214 -8.51 -15.03 -0.30
C ALA A 214 -9.37 -14.71 -1.53
N ASN A 215 -9.05 -13.62 -2.26
CA ASN A 215 -9.79 -13.26 -3.46
C ASN A 215 -9.64 -14.31 -4.58
N ILE A 216 -8.42 -14.83 -4.76
CA ILE A 216 -8.14 -15.93 -5.69
C ILE A 216 -8.90 -17.21 -5.29
N ALA A 217 -8.93 -17.53 -4.00
CA ALA A 217 -9.62 -18.71 -3.51
C ALA A 217 -11.13 -18.65 -3.81
N THR A 218 -11.75 -17.47 -3.75
CA THR A 218 -13.14 -17.26 -4.18
C THR A 218 -13.32 -17.63 -5.65
N LEU A 219 -12.46 -17.11 -6.54
CA LEU A 219 -12.54 -17.41 -7.98
C LEU A 219 -12.38 -18.91 -8.29
N VAL A 220 -11.49 -19.59 -7.56
CA VAL A 220 -11.28 -21.05 -7.69
C VAL A 220 -12.49 -21.83 -7.18
N TYR A 221 -13.03 -21.44 -6.01
CA TYR A 221 -14.16 -22.12 -5.38
C TYR A 221 -15.41 -22.13 -6.25
N PHE A 222 -15.68 -21.03 -6.96
CA PHE A 222 -16.87 -20.92 -7.81
C PHE A 222 -16.68 -21.44 -9.25
N GLU A 223 -15.54 -22.04 -9.58
CA GLU A 223 -15.22 -22.62 -10.91
C GLU A 223 -15.53 -21.70 -12.12
N GLY A 224 -15.52 -20.38 -11.92
CA GLY A 224 -15.86 -19.40 -12.95
C GLY A 224 -17.37 -19.20 -13.20
N ASN A 225 -18.25 -19.70 -12.32
CA ASN A 225 -19.68 -19.42 -12.32
C ASN A 225 -20.13 -18.89 -10.96
N GLU A 226 -19.83 -17.61 -10.70
CA GLU A 226 -20.25 -16.91 -9.49
C GLU A 226 -21.33 -15.87 -9.78
N ARG A 227 -22.18 -15.60 -8.79
CA ARG A 227 -23.09 -14.45 -8.87
C ARG A 227 -22.25 -13.17 -8.94
N GLY A 228 -22.52 -12.29 -9.90
CA GLY A 228 -21.69 -11.11 -10.12
C GLY A 228 -21.60 -10.16 -8.93
N LEU A 229 -22.63 -10.14 -8.08
CA LEU A 229 -22.63 -9.40 -6.82
C LEU A 229 -21.57 -9.89 -5.82
N MET A 230 -21.25 -11.20 -5.82
CA MET A 230 -20.28 -11.78 -4.91
C MET A 230 -18.86 -11.40 -5.34
N CYS A 231 -18.57 -11.54 -6.63
CA CYS A 231 -17.30 -11.12 -7.22
C CYS A 231 -17.02 -9.62 -6.99
N LEU A 232 -18.02 -8.77 -7.25
CA LEU A 232 -17.93 -7.33 -6.99
C LEU A 232 -17.68 -7.04 -5.50
N ALA A 233 -18.39 -7.73 -4.59
CA ALA A 233 -18.22 -7.54 -3.15
C ALA A 233 -16.84 -7.97 -2.66
N THR A 234 -16.36 -9.16 -3.04
CA THR A 234 -15.06 -9.69 -2.61
C THR A 234 -13.91 -8.86 -3.17
N CYS A 235 -13.97 -8.46 -4.44
CA CYS A 235 -12.95 -7.60 -5.05
C CYS A 235 -12.94 -6.19 -4.42
N THR A 236 -14.12 -5.62 -4.14
CA THR A 236 -14.24 -4.33 -3.44
C THR A 236 -13.65 -4.42 -2.03
N MET A 237 -13.93 -5.52 -1.33
CA MET A 237 -13.40 -5.77 0.01
C MET A 237 -11.88 -5.99 0.00
N ASP A 238 -11.32 -6.77 -0.93
CA ASP A 238 -9.88 -6.99 -1.10
C ASP A 238 -9.15 -5.65 -1.30
N VAL A 239 -9.61 -4.85 -2.26
CA VAL A 239 -9.02 -3.55 -2.59
C VAL A 239 -9.12 -2.60 -1.39
N THR A 240 -10.26 -2.58 -0.70
CA THR A 240 -10.47 -1.74 0.49
C THR A 240 -9.55 -2.13 1.64
N LEU A 241 -9.44 -3.43 1.94
CA LEU A 241 -8.58 -3.93 3.02
C LEU A 241 -7.09 -3.72 2.70
N ASN A 242 -6.69 -3.83 1.45
CA ASN A 242 -5.33 -3.44 1.01
C ASN A 242 -5.08 -1.94 1.19
N ALA A 243 -6.03 -1.09 0.82
CA ALA A 243 -5.92 0.35 1.02
C ALA A 243 -5.86 0.74 2.51
N ILE A 244 -6.64 0.08 3.38
CA ILE A 244 -6.57 0.22 4.84
C ILE A 244 -5.20 -0.24 5.35
N THR A 245 -4.69 -1.37 4.87
CA THR A 245 -3.39 -1.92 5.27
C THR A 245 -2.27 -0.94 4.91
N ILE A 246 -2.29 -0.42 3.68
CA ILE A 246 -1.33 0.59 3.23
C ILE A 246 -1.49 1.89 4.02
N HIS A 247 -2.71 2.34 4.30
CA HIS A 247 -2.96 3.49 5.17
C HIS A 247 -2.30 3.27 6.53
N TRP A 248 -2.56 2.12 7.14
CA TRP A 248 -2.02 1.77 8.45
C TRP A 248 -0.49 1.73 8.41
N VAL A 249 0.13 1.00 7.49
CA VAL A 249 1.60 0.93 7.37
C VAL A 249 2.23 2.32 7.15
N THR A 250 1.55 3.20 6.42
CA THR A 250 2.08 4.54 6.09
C THR A 250 1.71 5.63 7.10
N SER A 251 0.74 5.41 7.99
CA SER A 251 0.32 6.37 9.01
C SER A 251 1.16 6.19 10.28
N ARG A 252 1.84 7.24 10.76
CA ARG A 252 2.59 7.17 12.02
C ARG A 252 1.64 6.88 13.18
N GLY A 253 2.04 6.00 14.10
CA GLY A 253 1.40 5.97 15.41
C GLY A 253 1.57 7.36 16.02
N HIS A 254 0.47 8.03 16.37
CA HIS A 254 0.55 9.12 17.32
C HIS A 254 1.15 8.49 18.57
N SER A 255 2.43 8.77 18.83
CA SER A 255 2.93 8.68 20.19
C SER A 255 1.99 9.58 20.98
N SER A 256 1.10 8.97 21.76
CA SER A 256 0.49 9.66 22.88
C SER A 256 1.65 10.27 23.63
N SER A 257 1.78 11.59 23.51
CA SER A 257 2.60 12.37 24.42
C SER A 257 2.08 12.01 25.79
N SER A 258 2.82 11.16 26.51
CA SER A 258 2.59 10.91 27.91
C SER A 258 2.47 12.29 28.56
N ARG A 259 1.29 12.63 29.07
CA ARG A 259 1.12 13.67 30.09
C ARG A 259 1.92 13.21 31.30
N GLY A 260 3.23 13.39 31.25
CA GLY A 260 4.09 13.40 32.41
C GLY A 260 3.79 14.69 33.15
N GLY A 261 2.77 14.66 34.00
CA GLY A 261 2.63 15.64 35.05
C GLY A 261 3.76 15.43 36.04
N SER A 262 4.87 16.14 35.85
CA SER A 262 5.89 16.29 36.88
C SER A 262 5.60 17.60 37.62
N THR A 263 5.04 17.43 38.81
CA THR A 263 4.86 18.43 39.85
C THR A 263 6.19 19.09 40.24
N ASN A 264 6.13 20.41 40.42
CA ASN A 264 7.19 21.33 40.87
C ASN A 264 7.97 20.85 42.10
N ILE A 265 9.30 21.04 42.09
CA ILE A 265 10.07 21.54 43.24
C ILE A 265 11.12 22.54 42.74
N GLU A 266 11.19 23.64 43.48
CA GLU A 266 11.78 24.95 43.22
C GLU A 266 13.25 25.08 43.69
N ARG A 267 14.05 25.90 42.99
CA ARG A 267 15.31 26.61 43.38
C ARG A 267 16.03 27.06 42.09
N THR A 268 16.54 28.27 41.83
CA THR A 268 16.73 29.54 42.55
C THR A 268 16.99 30.64 41.49
N SER A 269 16.48 31.85 41.77
CA SER A 269 16.68 33.20 41.19
C SER A 269 17.86 33.54 40.24
N GLN A 270 17.59 34.28 39.13
CA GLN A 270 18.00 35.69 38.96
C GLN A 270 17.48 36.37 37.65
N GLN A 271 16.76 37.49 37.84
CA GLN A 271 16.60 38.74 37.04
C GLN A 271 16.09 38.80 35.57
N ARG A 272 15.14 39.74 35.38
CA ARG A 272 14.30 40.18 34.22
C ARG A 272 14.81 41.56 33.70
N PRO A 273 14.42 42.13 32.52
CA PRO A 273 13.00 42.39 32.16
C PRO A 273 12.57 42.31 30.68
N HIS A 274 11.24 42.39 30.53
CA HIS A 274 10.33 42.27 29.36
C HIS A 274 10.38 43.41 28.34
N TYR A 275 9.96 43.13 27.08
CA TYR A 275 8.77 43.67 26.36
C TYR A 275 8.55 42.89 25.02
N PRO A 276 7.40 42.97 24.29
CA PRO A 276 6.65 41.77 23.88
C PRO A 276 6.29 41.62 22.37
N MET A 277 5.78 40.43 22.07
CA MET A 277 4.75 40.04 21.08
C MET A 277 5.03 39.96 19.55
N HIS A 278 4.75 38.75 19.05
CA HIS A 278 4.02 38.36 17.84
C HIS A 278 4.75 38.20 16.50
N GLY A 279 4.82 36.94 16.04
CA GLY A 279 5.14 36.56 14.67
C GLY A 279 5.00 35.05 14.51
N ILE A 280 3.92 34.61 13.85
CA ILE A 280 3.53 33.23 13.59
C ILE A 280 4.58 32.55 12.69
N GLU A 281 5.42 31.67 13.23
CA GLU A 281 6.25 30.80 12.39
C GLU A 281 5.49 29.51 12.08
N LYS A 282 4.99 29.49 10.84
CA LYS A 282 4.28 28.38 10.22
C LYS A 282 5.16 27.13 10.26
N GLN A 283 4.66 26.08 10.89
CA GLN A 283 5.20 24.73 10.85
C GLN A 283 5.15 24.22 9.40
N VAL A 284 6.22 24.48 8.65
CA VAL A 284 6.50 23.85 7.36
C VAL A 284 6.72 22.37 7.64
N SER A 285 6.04 21.53 6.85
CA SER A 285 6.16 20.08 6.93
C SER A 285 7.15 19.56 5.87
N PRO A 286 8.30 19.03 6.30
CA PRO A 286 9.10 18.10 5.49
C PRO A 286 9.48 16.87 6.34
N LEU A 287 8.52 15.99 6.69
CA LEU A 287 8.78 14.86 7.61
C LEU A 287 8.93 13.49 6.90
N GLU A 288 8.63 13.40 5.61
CA GLU A 288 8.90 12.18 4.81
C GLU A 288 10.27 12.25 4.15
N SER A 289 10.68 13.45 3.72
CA SER A 289 12.08 13.74 3.39
C SER A 289 12.97 13.49 4.60
N HIS A 290 12.54 13.79 5.82
CA HIS A 290 13.37 13.51 7.00
C HIS A 290 13.57 12.02 7.28
N ILE A 291 12.67 11.11 6.87
CA ILE A 291 12.89 9.66 7.04
C ILE A 291 13.84 9.12 5.97
N SER A 292 13.67 9.53 4.71
CA SER A 292 14.61 9.16 3.66
C SER A 292 15.98 9.79 3.89
N VAL A 293 16.03 11.06 4.31
CA VAL A 293 17.25 11.79 4.68
C VAL A 293 17.87 11.22 5.96
N SER A 294 17.10 10.77 6.95
CA SER A 294 17.68 10.11 8.14
C SER A 294 18.16 8.69 7.87
N ILE A 295 17.57 7.98 6.90
CA ILE A 295 18.10 6.68 6.44
C ILE A 295 19.34 6.92 5.56
N GLU A 296 19.30 7.88 4.63
CA GLU A 296 20.44 8.28 3.80
C GLU A 296 21.61 8.77 4.65
N SER A 297 21.38 9.67 5.61
CA SER A 297 22.43 10.19 6.49
C SER A 297 23.03 9.10 7.36
N TYR A 298 22.22 8.16 7.86
CA TYR A 298 22.70 7.06 8.68
C TYR A 298 23.46 6.00 7.86
N VAL A 299 23.05 5.77 6.61
CA VAL A 299 23.71 4.87 5.67
C VAL A 299 25.02 5.47 5.15
N GLU A 300 25.06 6.79 4.89
CA GLU A 300 26.30 7.51 4.57
C GLU A 300 27.27 7.48 5.75
N GLU A 301 26.80 7.71 6.98
CA GLU A 301 27.62 7.63 8.20
C GLU A 301 28.18 6.20 8.40
N TYR A 302 27.37 5.17 8.16
CA TYR A 302 27.81 3.77 8.19
C TYR A 302 28.83 3.43 7.10
N HIS A 303 28.65 3.94 5.87
CA HIS A 303 29.60 3.76 4.78
C HIS A 303 30.91 4.50 5.04
N GLN A 304 30.87 5.71 5.60
CA GLN A 304 32.08 6.46 5.99
C GLN A 304 32.86 5.73 7.09
N LEU A 305 32.17 5.20 8.11
CA LEU A 305 32.80 4.42 9.18
C LEU A 305 33.44 3.12 8.66
N ASN A 306 32.79 2.43 7.71
CA ASN A 306 33.36 1.22 7.09
C ASN A 306 34.50 1.53 6.11
N MET A 307 34.47 2.66 5.39
CA MET A 307 35.58 3.11 4.54
C MET A 307 36.80 3.48 5.38
N ALA A 308 36.61 4.17 6.51
CA ALA A 308 37.67 4.54 7.45
C ALA A 308 38.35 3.32 8.10
N ASN A 309 37.60 2.24 8.35
CA ASN A 309 38.16 0.98 8.87
C ASN A 309 38.91 0.16 7.81
N LYS A 310 38.64 0.37 6.51
CA LYS A 310 39.26 -0.41 5.41
C LYS A 310 40.56 0.22 4.89
N TYR A 311 40.77 1.51 5.14
CA TYR A 311 42.03 2.22 4.89
C TYR A 311 42.39 3.08 6.10
N PRO A 312 43.09 2.54 7.10
CA PRO A 312 43.63 3.37 8.17
C PRO A 312 44.67 4.31 7.55
N SER A 313 44.38 5.61 7.56
CA SER A 313 45.34 6.65 7.16
C SER A 313 46.56 6.57 8.07
N SER A 314 47.66 6.04 7.55
CA SER A 314 48.98 6.10 8.17
C SER A 314 49.53 7.52 8.08
N SER A 315 49.30 8.35 9.09
CA SER A 315 50.04 9.60 9.24
C SER A 315 49.92 10.16 10.66
N SER A 316 50.84 9.75 11.53
CA SER A 316 51.77 10.65 12.24
C SER A 316 52.38 9.94 13.44
N GLN A 317 53.48 9.25 13.17
CA GLN A 317 54.50 8.92 14.16
C GLN A 317 55.65 9.89 13.87
N TYR A 318 55.81 10.96 14.66
CA TYR A 318 57.09 11.69 14.77
C TYR A 318 57.18 12.45 16.10
N ASN A 319 57.98 11.85 16.99
CA ASN A 319 58.91 12.42 17.97
C ASN A 319 58.42 13.40 19.06
N HIS A 320 58.38 12.86 20.29
CA HIS A 320 58.95 13.54 21.46
C HIS A 320 59.99 12.59 22.09
N ILE A 321 61.27 12.88 21.87
CA ILE A 321 62.40 12.39 22.66
C ILE A 321 63.27 13.61 22.93
N GLU A 322 63.58 13.77 24.23
CA GLU A 322 64.42 14.78 24.90
C GLU A 322 63.85 16.19 25.08
#